data_AF-A0A5C7MWY9-F1
#
_entry.id   AF-A0A5C7MWY9-F1
#
_cell.length_a   1.000
_cell.length_b   1.000
_cell.length_c   1.000
_cell.angle_alpha   90.00
_cell.angle_beta   90.00
_cell.angle_gamma   90.00
#
_symmetry.space_group_name_H-M   'P 1'
#
loop_
_entity.id
_entity.type
_entity.pdbx_description
1 polymer ?
#
loop_
_entity_poly.entity_id
_entity_poly.type
_entity_poly.pdbx_seq_one_letter_code
_entity_poly.pdbx_strand_id
1 'polypeptide(L)' 'MNDKHTNRLIHATSPYLLQHAHNPVDWFEWGAEALDKAKAENKPI' A
#
# COMPACT_ATOMS: atom_id res chain seq x y z
N MET A 1 -8.97 -11.03 15.55
CA MET A 1 -8.45 -9.66 15.34
C MET A 1 -9.28 -9.08 14.21
N ASN A 2 -10.09 -8.06 14.49
CA ASN A 2 -10.85 -7.39 13.42
C ASN A 2 -9.92 -6.33 12.83
N ASP A 3 -9.11 -6.72 11.86
CA ASP A 3 -8.31 -5.77 11.09
C ASP A 3 -9.26 -5.00 10.19
N LYS A 4 -9.71 -3.84 10.68
CA LYS A 4 -10.71 -2.99 10.01
C LYS A 4 -10.21 -2.41 8.68
N HIS A 5 -8.93 -2.54 8.39
CA HIS A 5 -8.28 -1.99 7.22
C HIS A 5 -7.28 -3.00 6.66
N THR A 6 -7.25 -3.15 5.35
CA THR A 6 -6.23 -3.91 4.62
C THR A 6 -5.86 -3.08 3.40
N ASN A 7 -4.60 -2.66 3.33
CA ASN A 7 -4.03 -1.94 2.18
C ASN A 7 -3.42 -2.93 1.18
N ARG A 8 -2.79 -2.40 0.13
CA ARG A 8 -2.31 -3.18 -1.02
C ARG A 8 -1.11 -4.06 -0.71
N LEU A 9 -0.40 -3.80 0.38
CA LEU A 9 0.74 -4.62 0.80
C LEU A 9 0.34 -6.07 1.12
N ILE A 10 -0.95 -6.39 1.25
CA ILE A 10 -1.43 -7.76 1.38
C ILE A 10 -1.08 -8.65 0.17
N HIS A 11 -0.78 -8.05 -0.98
CA HIS A 11 -0.36 -8.75 -2.20
C HIS A 11 1.16 -8.84 -2.36
N ALA A 12 1.92 -8.27 -1.43
CA ALA A 12 3.37 -8.29 -1.48
C ALA A 12 3.93 -9.69 -1.26
N THR A 13 5.09 -9.97 -1.86
CA THR A 13 5.84 -11.20 -1.60
C THR A 13 6.79 -11.06 -0.41
N SER A 14 7.14 -9.82 -0.04
CA SER A 14 8.02 -9.53 1.08
C SER A 14 7.29 -9.74 2.41
N PRO A 15 7.82 -10.59 3.33
CA PRO A 15 7.25 -10.76 4.66
C PRO A 15 7.16 -9.45 5.46
N TYR A 16 8.13 -8.55 5.26
CA TYR A 16 8.15 -7.25 5.92
C TYR A 16 6.98 -6.35 5.47
N LEU A 17 6.65 -6.35 4.18
CA LEU A 17 5.54 -5.55 3.66
C LEU A 17 4.19 -6.13 4.09
N LEU A 18 4.06 -7.46 4.08
CA LEU A 18 2.86 -8.16 4.56
C LEU A 18 2.55 -7.84 6.03
N GLN A 19 3.57 -7.65 6.87
CA GLN A 19 3.40 -7.24 8.27
C GLN A 19 2.70 -5.88 8.40
N HIS A 20 2.77 -5.03 7.37
CA HIS A 20 2.17 -3.70 7.34
C HIS A 20 0.87 -3.63 6.52
N ALA A 21 0.36 -4.76 6.02
CA ALA A 21 -0.84 -4.84 5.21
C ALA A 21 -2.11 -4.33 5.93
N HIS A 22 -2.14 -4.38 7.26
CA HIS A 22 -3.29 -3.96 8.06
C HIS A 22 -3.11 -2.58 8.73
N ASN A 23 -1.99 -1.90 8.46
CA ASN A 23 -1.79 -0.53 8.94
C ASN A 23 -2.83 0.41 8.30
N PRO A 24 -3.35 1.41 9.03
CA PRO A 24 -4.44 2.27 8.56
C PRO A 24 -4.08 3.21 7.41
N VAL A 25 -2.79 3.34 7.08
CA VAL A 25 -2.31 4.08 5.91
C VAL A 25 -2.45 3.17 4.69
N ASP A 26 -3.03 3.70 3.60
CA ASP A 26 -3.17 2.99 2.31
C ASP A 26 -1.81 2.90 1.61
N TRP A 27 -0.92 2.04 2.15
CA TRP A 27 0.41 1.82 1.61
C TRP A 27 0.37 1.14 0.25
N PHE A 28 1.30 1.56 -0.60
CA PHE A 28 1.63 0.94 -1.88
C PHE A 28 3.05 0.39 -1.81
N GLU A 29 3.32 -0.69 -2.53
CA GLU A 29 4.70 -1.02 -2.87
C GLU A 29 5.28 0.06 -3.78
N TRP A 30 6.59 0.30 -3.65
CA TRP A 30 7.26 1.20 -4.57
C TRP A 30 7.27 0.61 -5.98
N GLY A 31 6.67 1.31 -6.94
CA GLY A 31 6.58 0.83 -8.31
C GLY A 31 5.70 1.71 -9.19
N ALA A 32 5.52 1.29 -10.44
CA ALA A 32 4.77 2.05 -11.44
C ALA A 32 3.34 2.39 -10.98
N GLU A 33 2.64 1.45 -10.33
CA GLU A 33 1.28 1.70 -9.82
C GLU A 33 1.23 2.87 -8.83
N ALA A 34 2.19 2.95 -7.90
CA ALA A 34 2.25 4.05 -6.93
C ALA A 34 2.52 5.40 -7.62
N LEU A 35 3.46 5.42 -8.57
CA LEU A 35 3.82 6.63 -9.32
C LEU A 35 2.66 7.09 -10.21
N ASP A 36 2.02 6.16 -10.94
CA ASP A 36 0.91 6.44 -11.84
C ASP A 36 -0.30 6.96 -11.09
N LYS A 37 -0.60 6.37 -9.92
CA LYS A 37 -1.67 6.86 -9.05
C LYS A 37 -1.39 8.27 -8.52
N ALA A 38 -0.17 8.52 -8.03
CA ALA A 38 0.21 9.85 -7.55
C ALA A 38 0.07 10.91 -8.65
N LYS A 39 0.50 10.60 -9.87
CA LYS A 39 0.35 11.47 -11.05
C LYS A 39 -1.11 11.68 -11.43
N ALA A 40 -1.91 10.60 -11.49
CA ALA A 40 -3.32 10.66 -11.87
C ALA A 40 -4.17 11.47 -10.87
N GLU A 41 -3.86 11.36 -9.58
CA GLU A 41 -4.54 12.09 -8.51
C GLU A 41 -3.93 13.47 -8.25
N ASN A 42 -2.85 13.85 -8.95
CA ASN A 42 -2.08 15.07 -8.72
C ASN A 42 -1.67 15.24 -7.25
N LYS A 43 -1.13 14.17 -6.66
CA LYS A 43 -0.67 14.13 -5.28
C LYS A 43 0.84 13.90 -5.22
N PRO A 44 1.53 14.43 -4.20
CA PRO A 44 2.91 14.08 -3.92
C PRO A 44 3.04 12.62 -3.47
N ILE A 45 4.27 12.11 -3.44
CA ILE A 45 4.66 10.81 -2.91
C ILE A 45 5.39 11.00 -1.59
#